data_AF-A0A925I360-F1
#
_entry.id   AF-A0A925I360-F1
#
_cell.length_a   1.000
_cell.length_b   1.000
_cell.length_c   1.000
_cell.angle_alpha   90.00
_cell.angle_beta   90.00
_cell.angle_gamma   90.00
#
_symmetry.space_group_name_H-M   'P 1'
#
loop_
_entity.id
_entity.type
_entity.pdbx_description
1 polymer ?
#
loop_
_entity_poly.entity_id
_entity_poly.type
_entity_poly.pdbx_seq_one_letter_code
_entity_poly.pdbx_strand_id
1 'polypeptide(L)'
;EGVAAEAVRAFLGAEATAGAAQTRGALTVRVLPFVAQPDYDKLLWACDLNVVRGEDSFVRAQWAGRPFVWHIYPQDENLHHKKLRAFLQRYAADSETLAAFSLFWNGAGGESPAAPADWAALWRRFYAEMPEIGAKAAEWQQKMALNGDLAHNLLKFACSLREANEVQSSVNL
;
A
#
# COMPACT_ATOMS: atom_id res chain seq x y z
N GLU A 1 -11.34 -14.73 0.84
CA GLU A 1 -12.36 -14.08 1.69
C GLU A 1 -11.94 -12.63 1.97
N GLY A 2 -12.83 -11.64 1.92
CA GLY A 2 -12.49 -10.24 2.15
C GLY A 2 -13.51 -9.22 1.62
N VAL A 3 -13.25 -7.92 1.78
CA VAL A 3 -14.16 -6.82 1.38
C VAL A 3 -14.46 -6.73 -0.12
N ALA A 4 -13.65 -7.36 -0.96
CA ALA A 4 -13.90 -7.43 -2.40
C ALA A 4 -14.81 -8.61 -2.80
N ALA A 5 -15.37 -9.37 -1.84
CA ALA A 5 -16.11 -10.60 -2.10
C ALA A 5 -17.29 -10.40 -3.05
N GLU A 6 -18.01 -9.27 -2.97
CA GLU A 6 -19.16 -9.03 -3.85
C GLU A 6 -18.75 -8.84 -5.31
N ALA A 7 -17.76 -7.97 -5.58
CA ALA A 7 -17.23 -7.77 -6.92
C ALA A 7 -16.63 -9.06 -7.50
N VAL A 8 -15.93 -9.84 -6.66
CA VAL A 8 -15.38 -11.15 -7.05
C VAL A 8 -16.51 -12.14 -7.37
N ARG A 9 -17.55 -12.25 -6.53
CA ARG A 9 -18.72 -13.11 -6.81
C ARG A 9 -19.39 -12.74 -8.13
N ALA A 10 -19.57 -11.44 -8.40
CA ALA A 10 -20.15 -10.97 -9.66
C ALA A 10 -19.31 -11.38 -10.89
N PHE A 11 -17.98 -11.36 -10.77
CA PHE A 11 -17.08 -11.84 -11.81
C PHE A 11 -17.06 -13.37 -11.95
N LEU A 12 -17.07 -14.10 -10.84
CA LEU A 12 -17.06 -15.56 -10.86
C LEU A 12 -18.39 -16.12 -11.38
N GLY A 13 -19.50 -15.45 -11.09
CA GLY A 13 -20.86 -15.99 -11.27
C GLY A 13 -21.19 -17.10 -10.27
N ALA A 14 -20.40 -17.20 -9.19
CA ALA A 14 -20.49 -18.23 -8.16
C ALA A 14 -19.92 -17.68 -6.83
N GLU A 15 -20.05 -18.47 -5.76
CA GLU A 15 -19.47 -18.13 -4.46
C GLU A 15 -17.94 -17.99 -4.51
N ALA A 16 -17.43 -16.99 -3.78
CA ALA A 16 -16.00 -16.67 -3.74
C ALA A 16 -15.26 -17.50 -2.68
N THR A 17 -15.31 -18.82 -2.82
CA THR A 17 -14.62 -19.78 -1.92
C THR A 17 -13.19 -20.04 -2.37
N ALA A 18 -12.31 -20.40 -1.43
CA ALA A 18 -10.91 -20.68 -1.75
C ALA A 18 -10.78 -21.79 -2.82
N GLY A 19 -9.93 -21.54 -3.82
CA GLY A 19 -9.75 -22.42 -4.98
C GLY A 19 -10.68 -22.12 -6.15
N ALA A 20 -11.76 -21.36 -5.95
CA ALA A 20 -12.62 -20.92 -7.05
C ALA A 20 -11.82 -20.06 -8.04
N ALA A 21 -12.01 -20.31 -9.33
CA ALA A 21 -11.39 -19.54 -10.39
C ALA A 21 -12.32 -19.41 -11.59
N GLN A 22 -12.24 -18.27 -12.27
CA GLN A 22 -12.95 -18.03 -13.52
C GLN A 22 -12.09 -17.20 -14.47
N THR A 23 -12.21 -17.47 -15.77
CA THR A 23 -11.52 -16.72 -16.82
C THR A 23 -12.54 -16.06 -17.74
N ARG A 24 -12.39 -14.75 -17.99
CA ARG A 24 -13.17 -13.99 -18.98
C ARG A 24 -12.21 -13.21 -19.87
N GLY A 25 -12.08 -13.60 -21.13
CA GLY A 25 -11.09 -13.02 -22.05
C GLY A 25 -9.67 -13.23 -21.52
N ALA A 26 -8.90 -12.14 -21.38
CA ALA A 26 -7.53 -12.17 -20.86
C ALA A 26 -7.42 -12.15 -19.32
N LEU A 27 -8.55 -12.01 -18.59
CA LEU A 27 -8.54 -11.91 -17.14
C LEU A 27 -8.93 -13.23 -16.49
N THR A 28 -8.06 -13.76 -15.63
CA THR A 28 -8.37 -14.87 -14.72
C THR A 28 -8.41 -14.36 -13.28
N VAL A 29 -9.52 -14.60 -12.59
CA VAL A 29 -9.67 -14.30 -11.16
C VAL A 29 -9.64 -15.61 -10.39
N ARG A 30 -8.80 -15.71 -9.37
CA ARG A 30 -8.68 -16.88 -8.48
C ARG A 30 -8.76 -16.44 -7.03
N VAL A 31 -9.58 -17.14 -6.25
CA VAL A 31 -9.71 -16.91 -4.80
C VAL A 31 -8.67 -17.75 -4.08
N LEU A 32 -7.75 -17.08 -3.39
CA LEU A 32 -6.77 -17.73 -2.52
C LEU A 32 -7.34 -17.94 -1.11
N PRO A 33 -6.91 -18.99 -0.39
CA PRO A 33 -7.24 -19.14 1.02
C PRO A 33 -6.61 -18.02 1.83
N PHE A 34 -7.11 -17.80 3.04
CA PHE A 34 -6.40 -16.96 4.01
C PHE A 34 -5.07 -17.63 4.38
N VAL A 35 -3.99 -16.87 4.43
CA VAL A 35 -2.64 -17.36 4.70
C VAL A 35 -2.08 -16.71 5.95
N ALA A 36 -1.13 -17.38 6.60
CA ALA A 36 -0.36 -16.79 7.69
C ALA A 36 0.44 -15.58 7.18
N GLN A 37 0.72 -14.63 8.07
CA GLN A 37 1.39 -13.38 7.71
C GLN A 37 2.74 -13.57 6.97
N PRO A 38 3.63 -14.52 7.34
CA PRO A 38 4.87 -14.75 6.59
C PRO A 38 4.64 -15.28 5.16
N ASP A 39 3.55 -16.01 4.93
CA ASP A 39 3.20 -16.50 3.60
C ASP A 39 2.49 -15.42 2.76
N TYR A 40 1.84 -14.46 3.41
CA TYR A 40 1.32 -13.27 2.75
C TYR A 40 2.45 -12.43 2.14
N ASP A 41 3.61 -12.32 2.79
CA ASP A 41 4.76 -11.62 2.22
C ASP A 41 5.27 -12.28 0.94
N LYS A 42 5.34 -13.61 0.92
CA LYS A 42 5.74 -14.38 -0.27
C LYS A 42 4.77 -14.12 -1.42
N LEU A 43 3.48 -13.97 -1.13
CA LEU A 43 2.47 -13.58 -2.12
C LEU A 43 2.78 -12.19 -2.69
N LEU A 44 3.05 -11.20 -1.82
CA LEU A 44 3.38 -9.84 -2.26
C LEU A 44 4.63 -9.80 -3.15
N TRP A 45 5.66 -10.60 -2.84
CA TRP A 45 6.91 -10.67 -3.62
C TRP A 45 6.72 -11.29 -5.00
N ALA A 46 5.78 -12.23 -5.11
CA ALA A 46 5.46 -12.96 -6.33
C ALA A 46 4.56 -12.18 -7.29
N CYS A 47 3.86 -11.14 -6.82
CA CYS A 47 2.97 -10.32 -7.65
C CYS A 47 3.72 -9.17 -8.35
N ASP A 48 3.32 -8.87 -9.58
CA ASP A 48 3.82 -7.71 -10.34
C ASP A 48 3.17 -6.39 -9.88
N LEU A 49 1.94 -6.46 -9.37
CA LEU A 49 1.18 -5.34 -8.81
C LEU A 49 0.38 -5.81 -7.60
N ASN A 50 0.48 -5.09 -6.49
CA ASN A 50 -0.24 -5.38 -5.26
C ASN A 50 -1.29 -4.31 -4.94
N VAL A 51 -2.57 -4.67 -4.86
CA VAL A 51 -3.61 -3.77 -4.32
C VAL A 51 -3.88 -4.16 -2.87
N VAL A 52 -3.46 -3.32 -1.94
CA VAL A 52 -3.44 -3.62 -0.49
C VAL A 52 -4.29 -2.63 0.29
N ARG A 53 -4.62 -2.92 1.56
CA ARG A 53 -5.51 -2.07 2.38
C ARG A 53 -5.11 -1.98 3.84
N GLY A 54 -5.62 -0.95 4.51
CA GLY A 54 -5.31 -0.74 5.92
C GLY A 54 -3.85 -0.38 6.15
N GLU A 55 -3.28 -0.75 7.29
CA GLU A 55 -1.95 -0.28 7.69
C GLU A 55 -0.88 -1.36 7.55
N ASP A 56 -1.13 -2.58 8.06
CA ASP A 56 -0.13 -3.65 8.02
C ASP A 56 0.23 -4.03 6.58
N SER A 57 -0.76 -4.46 5.76
CA SER A 57 -0.50 -4.84 4.37
C SER A 57 0.04 -3.69 3.50
N PHE A 58 -0.25 -2.44 3.86
CA PHE A 58 0.35 -1.26 3.25
C PHE A 58 1.86 -1.15 3.53
N VAL A 59 2.29 -1.40 4.76
CA VAL A 59 3.72 -1.46 5.10
C VAL A 59 4.38 -2.68 4.48
N ARG A 60 3.73 -3.85 4.49
CA ARG A 60 4.27 -5.07 3.86
C ARG A 60 4.48 -4.90 2.36
N ALA A 61 3.55 -4.23 1.65
CA ALA A 61 3.69 -3.97 0.21
C ALA A 61 4.88 -3.07 -0.13
N GLN A 62 5.20 -2.09 0.72
CA GLN A 62 6.39 -1.26 0.55
C GLN A 62 7.67 -2.10 0.71
N TRP A 63 7.69 -3.02 1.68
CA TRP A 63 8.82 -3.95 1.86
C TRP A 63 8.94 -5.00 0.76
N ALA A 64 7.89 -5.26 -0.01
CA ALA A 64 7.95 -6.15 -1.16
C ALA A 64 8.74 -5.55 -2.33
N GLY A 65 8.94 -4.22 -2.38
CA GLY A 65 9.65 -3.55 -3.48
C GLY A 65 8.96 -3.71 -4.83
N ARG A 66 7.65 -3.98 -4.83
CA ARG A 66 6.81 -4.14 -6.03
C ARG A 66 5.87 -2.95 -6.17
N PRO A 67 5.43 -2.61 -7.41
CA PRO A 67 4.33 -1.69 -7.61
C PRO A 67 3.14 -2.06 -6.71
N PHE A 68 2.55 -1.06 -6.06
CA PHE A 68 1.37 -1.26 -5.23
C PHE A 68 0.44 -0.05 -5.24
N VAL A 69 -0.84 -0.31 -4.93
CA VAL A 69 -1.87 0.71 -4.75
C VAL A 69 -2.49 0.49 -3.37
N TRP A 70 -2.55 1.57 -2.59
CA TRP A 70 -3.11 1.55 -1.25
C TRP A 70 -4.57 1.96 -1.24
N HIS A 71 -5.45 1.05 -0.83
CA HIS A 71 -6.82 1.34 -0.47
C HIS A 71 -6.87 1.72 1.02
N ILE A 72 -6.87 3.03 1.29
CA ILE A 72 -6.93 3.55 2.65
C ILE A 72 -8.34 3.38 3.22
N TYR A 73 -8.47 3.08 4.52
CA TYR A 73 -9.77 3.01 5.15
C TYR A 73 -10.49 4.36 5.12
N PRO A 74 -11.77 4.41 4.70
CA PRO A 74 -12.58 5.61 4.85
C PRO A 74 -12.63 6.04 6.32
N GLN A 75 -12.49 7.33 6.53
CA GLN A 75 -12.61 7.99 7.83
C GLN A 75 -13.50 9.21 7.67
N ASP A 76 -14.17 9.60 8.76
CA ASP A 76 -15.01 10.79 8.83
C ASP A 76 -14.30 12.03 8.28
N GLU A 77 -15.10 12.95 7.71
CA GLU A 77 -14.63 14.21 7.14
C GLU A 77 -13.53 14.09 6.06
N ASN A 78 -13.44 12.93 5.39
CA ASN A 78 -12.43 12.65 4.38
C ASN A 78 -10.97 12.79 4.87
N LEU A 79 -10.72 12.63 6.19
CA LEU A 79 -9.36 12.70 6.75
C LEU A 79 -8.41 11.68 6.12
N HIS A 80 -8.94 10.54 5.70
CA HIS A 80 -8.21 9.50 4.98
C HIS A 80 -7.62 10.00 3.64
N HIS A 81 -8.29 10.92 2.93
CA HIS A 81 -7.74 11.52 1.71
C HIS A 81 -6.54 12.43 2.00
N LYS A 82 -6.53 13.14 3.15
CA LYS A 82 -5.37 13.94 3.58
C LYS A 82 -4.15 13.04 3.82
N LYS A 83 -4.33 11.91 4.53
CA LYS A 83 -3.27 10.92 4.78
C LYS A 83 -2.77 10.30 3.47
N LEU A 84 -3.68 9.95 2.55
CA LEU A 84 -3.34 9.44 1.23
C LEU A 84 -2.50 10.46 0.43
N ARG A 85 -2.95 11.72 0.31
CA ARG A 85 -2.22 12.77 -0.41
C ARG A 85 -0.84 13.01 0.20
N ALA A 86 -0.72 13.06 1.52
CA ALA A 86 0.56 13.25 2.21
C ALA A 86 1.55 12.09 1.98
N PHE A 87 1.05 10.87 1.82
CA PHE A 87 1.87 9.74 1.41
C PHE A 87 2.29 9.86 -0.06
N LEU A 88 1.34 10.12 -0.97
CA LEU A 88 1.61 10.22 -2.41
C LEU A 88 2.58 11.36 -2.76
N GLN A 89 2.53 12.48 -2.04
CA GLN A 89 3.52 13.57 -2.18
C GLN A 89 4.97 13.12 -1.93
N ARG A 90 5.17 12.04 -1.16
CA ARG A 90 6.51 11.50 -0.87
C ARG A 90 6.86 10.30 -1.73
N TYR A 91 5.89 9.40 -1.93
CA TYR A 91 6.09 8.14 -2.64
C TYR A 91 5.99 8.27 -4.15
N ALA A 92 5.06 9.10 -4.63
CA ALA A 92 4.76 9.31 -6.04
C ALA A 92 5.15 10.73 -6.51
N ALA A 93 6.11 11.38 -5.83
CA ALA A 93 6.50 12.77 -6.08
C ALA A 93 6.80 13.05 -7.56
N ASP A 94 7.49 12.12 -8.22
CA ASP A 94 7.85 12.23 -9.63
C ASP A 94 7.07 11.23 -10.52
N SER A 95 5.85 10.83 -10.13
CA SER A 95 4.95 10.04 -10.98
C SER A 95 3.51 10.51 -10.81
N GLU A 96 3.10 11.39 -11.73
CA GLU A 96 1.72 11.90 -11.77
C GLU A 96 0.72 10.77 -12.04
N THR A 97 1.06 9.80 -12.87
CA THR A 97 0.19 8.66 -13.18
C THR A 97 -0.06 7.78 -11.96
N LEU A 98 0.96 7.48 -11.14
CA LEU A 98 0.79 6.72 -9.90
C LEU A 98 -0.07 7.48 -8.88
N ALA A 99 0.17 8.79 -8.75
CA ALA A 99 -0.62 9.64 -7.88
C ALA A 99 -2.09 9.71 -8.34
N ALA A 100 -2.34 9.96 -9.63
CA ALA A 100 -3.68 10.00 -10.21
C ALA A 100 -4.40 8.65 -10.08
N PHE A 101 -3.72 7.53 -10.35
CA PHE A 101 -4.27 6.18 -10.18
C PHE A 101 -4.70 5.94 -8.74
N SER A 102 -3.81 6.23 -7.79
CA SER A 102 -4.07 6.02 -6.36
C SER A 102 -5.19 6.91 -5.83
N LEU A 103 -5.28 8.17 -6.28
CA LEU A 103 -6.36 9.08 -5.90
C LEU A 103 -7.70 8.64 -6.48
N PHE A 104 -7.74 8.28 -7.76
CA PHE A 104 -8.95 7.82 -8.43
C PHE A 104 -9.48 6.51 -7.80
N TRP A 105 -8.57 5.58 -7.47
CA TRP A 105 -8.90 4.34 -6.75
C TRP A 105 -9.59 4.58 -5.41
N ASN A 106 -9.23 5.64 -4.69
CA ASN A 106 -9.79 5.98 -3.39
C ASN A 106 -10.93 7.03 -3.47
N GLY A 107 -11.47 7.31 -4.65
CA GLY A 107 -12.53 8.30 -4.85
C GLY A 107 -12.10 9.76 -4.62
N ALA A 108 -10.80 10.03 -4.53
CA ALA A 108 -10.20 11.36 -4.31
C ALA A 108 -9.75 12.05 -5.61
N GLY A 109 -10.15 11.49 -6.78
CA GLY A 109 -9.73 11.93 -8.10
C GLY A 109 -10.33 13.27 -8.56
N GLY A 110 -11.47 13.68 -8.01
CA GLY A 110 -12.22 14.86 -8.46
C GLY A 110 -11.54 16.22 -8.27
N GLU A 111 -10.41 16.27 -7.56
CA GLU A 111 -9.67 17.51 -7.28
C GLU A 111 -8.47 17.72 -8.21
N SER A 112 -8.11 16.76 -9.07
CA SER A 112 -6.99 16.91 -10.01
C SER A 112 -7.46 17.38 -11.39
N PRO A 113 -6.93 18.51 -11.94
CA PRO A 113 -7.25 18.97 -13.29
C PRO A 113 -6.89 17.97 -14.41
N ALA A 114 -6.00 17.00 -14.09
CA ALA A 114 -5.54 15.96 -15.00
C ALA A 114 -6.22 14.60 -14.78
N ALA A 115 -7.27 14.53 -13.94
CA ALA A 115 -7.98 13.29 -13.66
C ALA A 115 -8.56 12.69 -14.95
N PRO A 116 -8.06 11.55 -15.44
CA PRO A 116 -8.65 10.91 -16.61
C PRO A 116 -10.09 10.51 -16.28
N ALA A 117 -11.02 10.84 -17.17
CA ALA A 117 -12.46 10.61 -17.01
C ALA A 117 -12.86 9.12 -17.04
N ASP A 118 -11.92 8.20 -17.28
CA ASP A 118 -12.19 6.77 -17.48
C ASP A 118 -11.04 5.88 -16.97
N TRP A 119 -11.42 4.80 -16.27
CA TRP A 119 -10.54 3.73 -15.79
C TRP A 119 -9.69 3.12 -16.90
N ALA A 120 -10.21 2.96 -18.12
CA ALA A 120 -9.47 2.30 -19.19
C ALA A 120 -8.27 3.14 -19.68
N ALA A 121 -8.40 4.47 -19.71
CA ALA A 121 -7.28 5.36 -20.03
C ALA A 121 -6.25 5.40 -18.90
N LEU A 122 -6.73 5.47 -17.66
CA LEU A 122 -5.89 5.51 -16.47
C LEU A 122 -5.08 4.22 -16.30
N TRP A 123 -5.71 3.06 -16.47
CA TRP A 123 -5.05 1.75 -16.43
C TRP A 123 -3.99 1.61 -17.53
N ARG A 124 -4.28 2.04 -18.77
CA ARG A 124 -3.28 1.98 -19.86
C ARG A 124 -2.03 2.79 -19.56
N ARG A 125 -2.18 4.01 -19.03
CA ARG A 125 -1.05 4.84 -18.60
C ARG A 125 -0.28 4.18 -17.46
N PHE A 126 -1.00 3.73 -16.43
CA PHE A 126 -0.39 3.06 -15.28
C PHE A 126 0.38 1.80 -15.69
N TYR A 127 -0.19 1.00 -16.58
CA TYR A 127 0.44 -0.21 -17.09
C TYR A 127 1.72 0.11 -17.89
N ALA A 128 1.70 1.15 -18.72
CA ALA A 128 2.88 1.58 -19.48
C ALA A 128 4.03 2.06 -18.57
N GLU A 129 3.71 2.74 -17.47
CA GLU A 129 4.70 3.24 -16.50
C GLU A 129 5.07 2.21 -15.41
N MET A 130 4.47 1.01 -15.41
CA MET A 130 4.66 0.01 -14.35
C MET A 130 6.13 -0.38 -14.11
N PRO A 131 7.00 -0.52 -15.14
CA PRO A 131 8.43 -0.76 -14.92
C PRO A 131 9.12 0.35 -14.12
N GLU A 132 8.83 1.62 -14.43
CA GLU A 132 9.39 2.78 -13.73
C GLU A 132 8.84 2.89 -12.30
N ILE A 133 7.55 2.62 -12.12
CA ILE A 133 6.93 2.51 -10.79
C ILE A 133 7.59 1.40 -9.98
N GLY A 134 7.96 0.29 -10.61
CA GLY A 134 8.68 -0.81 -9.97
C GLY A 134 10.08 -0.40 -9.50
N ALA A 135 10.84 0.33 -10.32
CA ALA A 135 12.13 0.88 -9.92
C ALA A 135 12.00 1.82 -8.72
N LYS A 136 11.01 2.72 -8.75
CA LYS A 136 10.70 3.64 -7.63
C LYS A 136 10.29 2.89 -6.36
N ALA A 137 9.55 1.78 -6.48
CA ALA A 137 9.18 0.97 -5.32
C ALA A 137 10.42 0.36 -4.64
N ALA A 138 11.41 -0.09 -5.42
CA ALA A 138 12.68 -0.57 -4.89
C ALA A 138 13.52 0.55 -4.25
N GLU A 139 13.60 1.72 -4.87
CA GLU A 139 14.26 2.90 -4.29
C GLU A 139 13.59 3.35 -2.99
N TRP A 140 12.26 3.34 -2.95
CA TRP A 140 11.48 3.65 -1.76
C TRP A 140 11.77 2.67 -0.63
N GLN A 141 11.81 1.37 -0.94
CA GLN A 141 12.17 0.32 0.03
C GLN A 141 13.56 0.58 0.64
N GLN A 142 14.55 0.90 -0.19
CA GLN A 142 15.90 1.24 0.28
C GLN A 142 15.90 2.49 1.17
N LYS A 143 15.19 3.55 0.75
CA LYS A 143 15.03 4.77 1.54
C LYS A 143 14.38 4.50 2.89
N MET A 144 13.40 3.60 2.97
CA MET A 144 12.78 3.21 4.24
C MET A 144 13.73 2.40 5.12
N ALA A 145 14.54 1.51 4.54
CA ALA A 145 15.54 0.73 5.27
C ALA A 145 16.59 1.61 5.96
N LEU A 146 16.92 2.78 5.40
CA LEU A 146 17.86 3.73 6.01
C LEU A 146 17.36 4.33 7.34
N ASN A 147 16.06 4.29 7.61
CA ASN A 147 15.50 4.75 8.88
C ASN A 147 15.69 3.73 10.03
N GLY A 148 16.20 2.53 9.72
CA GLY A 148 16.19 1.38 10.62
C GLY A 148 14.78 0.83 10.84
N ASP A 149 14.57 0.10 11.92
CA ASP A 149 13.24 -0.40 12.31
C ASP A 149 12.72 0.25 13.59
N LEU A 150 11.39 0.20 13.72
CA LEU A 150 10.66 0.81 14.82
C LEU A 150 11.09 0.24 16.18
N ALA A 151 11.37 -1.06 16.28
CA ALA A 151 11.71 -1.69 17.54
C ALA A 151 13.06 -1.20 18.07
N HIS A 152 14.09 -1.16 17.21
CA HIS A 152 15.39 -0.62 17.58
C HIS A 152 15.32 0.88 17.89
N ASN A 153 14.56 1.66 17.13
CA ASN A 153 14.40 3.09 17.40
C ASN A 153 13.64 3.35 18.72
N LEU A 154 12.65 2.52 19.05
CA LEU A 154 11.94 2.60 20.33
C LEU A 154 12.82 2.21 21.51
N LEU A 155 13.68 1.20 21.34
CA LEU A 155 14.68 0.82 22.36
C LEU A 155 15.68 1.94 22.59
N LYS A 156 16.23 2.55 21.53
CA LYS A 156 17.13 3.71 21.64
C LYS A 156 16.46 4.87 22.39
N PHE A 157 15.20 5.15 22.07
CA PHE A 157 14.42 6.17 22.76
C PHE A 157 14.26 5.85 24.25
N ALA A 158 13.86 4.62 24.61
CA ALA A 158 13.70 4.21 26.00
C ALA A 158 15.02 4.30 26.80
N CYS A 159 16.15 3.91 26.19
CA CYS A 159 17.48 4.07 26.80
C CYS A 159 17.80 5.55 27.06
N SER A 160 17.54 6.44 26.10
CA SER A 160 17.80 7.88 26.26
C SER A 160 17.00 8.53 27.39
N LEU A 161 15.76 8.07 27.63
CA LEU A 161 14.94 8.53 28.75
C LEU A 161 15.50 8.08 30.10
N ARG A 162 16.03 6.84 30.17
CA ARG A 162 16.65 6.34 31.40
C ARG A 162 17.91 7.13 31.73
N GLU A 163 18.78 7.37 30.75
CA GLU A 163 20.02 8.13 30.92
C GLU A 163 19.73 9.58 31.37
N ALA A 164 18.73 10.23 30.76
CA ALA A 164 18.31 11.58 31.17
C ALA A 164 17.80 11.63 32.63
N ASN A 165 17.05 10.61 33.06
CA ASN A 165 16.53 10.51 34.43
C ASN A 165 17.64 10.20 35.46
N GLU A 166 18.65 9.42 35.09
CA GLU A 166 19.81 9.12 35.94
C GLU A 166 20.68 10.37 36.15
N VAL A 167 20.98 11.12 35.08
CA VAL A 167 21.73 12.39 35.15
C VAL A 167 21.00 13.41 36.02
N GLN A 168 19.67 13.53 35.89
CA GLN A 168 18.89 14.46 36.69
C GLN A 168 18.79 14.06 38.17
N SER A 169 18.95 12.78 38.49
CA SER A 169 19.01 12.29 39.87
C SER A 169 20.40 12.52 40.50
N SER A 170 21.48 12.43 39.71
CA SER A 170 22.85 12.70 40.18
C SER A 170 23.17 14.18 40.36
N VAL A 171 22.44 15.08 39.69
CA VAL A 171 22.60 16.55 39.83
C VAL A 171 21.82 17.11 41.03
N ASN A 172 20.85 16.36 41.57
CA ASN A 172 20.03 16.75 42.72
C ASN A 172 20.50 16.15 44.07
N LEU A 173 21.66 15.50 44.09
CA LEU A 173 22.38 15.02 45.28
C LEU A 173 23.62 15.88 45.50
#